data_AF-A0A2D5Z2S3-F1
#
_entry.id   AF-A0A2D5Z2S3-F1
#
_cell.length_a   1.000
_cell.length_b   1.000
_cell.length_c   1.000
_cell.angle_alpha   90.00
_cell.angle_beta   90.00
_cell.angle_gamma   90.00
#
_symmetry.space_group_name_H-M   'P 1'
#
loop_
_entity.id
_entity.type
_entity.pdbx_description
1 polymer ?
#
loop_
_entity_poly.entity_id
_entity_poly.type
_entity_poly.pdbx_seq_one_letter_code
_entity_poly.pdbx_strand_id
1 'polypeptide(L)'
;MAYGAQERLESAVIRSERPLTRSQKGEVSEYVDHWFQALESESSKDVGAAQKRLVAPMGANPTSHFVTEYREALGPRLAEPAASKRVVVRLNAMIVAAALRDPQTIPALTGRLKDDNPAVRYWAAKAIVRLSERDETDAGGSELEAPDRKRLLDALADALDNKNENDLVIQRFVAAMVNLTVDDAPQLLTALNKRVDVHYRNPQLSLTAEFQGLRDLRNRMIAAATRGRDVPEATIRLFTLVCARYIMMSASLLDAGEVPASRVAGHTQMAMLTDGNLHWLVAQLGVTNPPRETSTKIELLIKDRDWPTIKLRADAWENLLIDKLRFKPDALKISRQVASDVNR
;
A
#
# COMPACT_ATOMS: atom_id res chain seq x y z
N MET A 1 -41.76 -20.55 -16.30
CA MET A 1 -42.13 -19.25 -15.71
C MET A 1 -40.85 -18.45 -15.56
N ALA A 2 -40.67 -17.39 -16.35
CA ALA A 2 -39.55 -16.48 -16.18
C ALA A 2 -39.87 -15.61 -14.96
N TYR A 3 -39.22 -15.88 -13.83
CA TYR A 3 -39.22 -14.94 -12.71
C TYR A 3 -38.64 -13.62 -13.22
N GLY A 4 -39.40 -12.53 -13.10
CA GLY A 4 -38.94 -11.21 -13.55
C GLY A 4 -37.69 -10.83 -12.76
N ALA A 5 -36.59 -10.54 -13.44
CA ALA A 5 -35.33 -10.22 -12.78
C ALA A 5 -35.50 -9.04 -11.82
N GLN A 6 -35.10 -9.24 -10.56
CA GLN A 6 -35.24 -8.22 -9.53
C GLN A 6 -34.21 -7.11 -9.75
N GLU A 7 -34.63 -5.98 -10.34
CA GLU A 7 -33.72 -4.86 -10.65
C GLU A 7 -33.25 -4.10 -9.40
N ARG A 8 -33.93 -4.26 -8.25
CA ARG A 8 -33.67 -3.54 -7.00
C ARG A 8 -33.91 -4.41 -5.77
N LEU A 9 -33.00 -4.32 -4.80
CA LEU A 9 -33.22 -4.87 -3.47
C LEU A 9 -34.09 -3.92 -2.64
N GLU A 10 -35.05 -4.49 -1.91
CA GLU A 10 -35.87 -3.72 -1.00
C GLU A 10 -35.05 -3.18 0.17
N SER A 11 -35.37 -1.96 0.63
CA SER A 11 -34.69 -1.37 1.78
C SER A 11 -34.87 -2.20 3.06
N ALA A 12 -35.98 -2.94 3.17
CA ALA A 12 -36.23 -3.85 4.28
C ALA A 12 -35.25 -5.04 4.32
N VAL A 13 -34.78 -5.50 3.16
CA VAL A 13 -33.76 -6.56 3.05
C VAL A 13 -32.39 -6.02 3.43
N ILE A 14 -32.01 -4.87 2.86
CA ILE A 14 -30.71 -4.23 3.09
C ILE A 14 -30.52 -3.85 4.56
N ARG A 15 -31.59 -3.41 5.22
CA ARG A 15 -31.58 -2.89 6.60
C ARG A 15 -32.19 -3.85 7.62
N SER A 16 -32.26 -5.14 7.30
CA SER A 16 -32.83 -6.14 8.20
C SER A 16 -31.99 -6.26 9.48
N GLU A 17 -32.56 -5.92 10.63
CA GLU A 17 -31.93 -6.08 11.96
C GLU A 17 -31.85 -7.55 12.40
N ARG A 18 -32.52 -8.45 11.67
CA ARG A 18 -32.52 -9.89 11.92
C ARG A 18 -31.80 -10.64 10.80
N PRO A 19 -31.32 -11.88 11.06
CA PRO A 19 -30.84 -12.76 10.00
C PRO A 19 -31.86 -12.84 8.86
N LEU A 20 -31.37 -12.76 7.62
CA LEU A 20 -32.25 -12.80 6.45
C LEU A 20 -32.99 -14.14 6.39
N THR A 21 -34.30 -14.06 6.15
CA THR A 21 -35.12 -15.24 5.90
C THR A 21 -34.70 -15.91 4.57
N ARG A 22 -35.10 -17.17 4.38
CA ARG A 22 -34.83 -17.90 3.12
C ARG A 22 -35.31 -17.14 1.88
N SER A 23 -36.48 -16.49 1.96
CA SER A 23 -37.01 -15.67 0.85
C SER A 23 -36.09 -14.50 0.55
N GLN A 24 -35.69 -13.74 1.56
CA GLN A 24 -34.84 -12.55 1.40
C GLN A 24 -33.44 -12.92 0.89
N LYS A 25 -32.88 -14.06 1.33
CA LYS A 25 -31.63 -14.61 0.76
C LYS A 25 -31.79 -14.93 -0.73
N GLY A 26 -32.95 -15.47 -1.12
CA GLY A 26 -33.31 -15.68 -2.53
C GLY A 26 -33.31 -14.37 -3.32
N GLU A 27 -33.96 -13.32 -2.80
CA GLU A 27 -33.97 -11.99 -3.43
C GLU A 27 -32.55 -11.40 -3.60
N VAL A 28 -31.68 -11.58 -2.59
CA VAL A 28 -30.26 -11.20 -2.69
C VAL A 28 -29.55 -11.95 -3.80
N SER A 29 -29.72 -13.28 -3.86
CA SER A 29 -29.11 -14.11 -4.91
C SER A 29 -29.59 -13.71 -6.30
N GLU A 30 -30.89 -13.57 -6.50
CA GLU A 30 -31.49 -13.21 -7.80
C GLU A 30 -31.02 -11.82 -8.26
N TYR A 31 -30.95 -10.86 -7.35
CA TYR A 31 -30.40 -9.54 -7.64
C TYR A 31 -28.92 -9.61 -8.07
N VAL A 32 -28.11 -10.37 -7.31
CA VAL A 32 -26.69 -10.55 -7.63
C VAL A 32 -26.55 -11.26 -8.98
N ASP A 33 -27.30 -12.32 -9.24
CA ASP A 33 -27.28 -13.07 -10.51
C ASP A 33 -27.57 -12.16 -11.70
N HIS A 34 -28.65 -11.39 -11.63
CA HIS A 34 -29.05 -10.49 -12.70
C HIS A 34 -27.95 -9.47 -13.04
N TRP A 35 -27.44 -8.76 -12.03
CA TRP A 35 -26.44 -7.72 -12.27
C TRP A 35 -25.05 -8.29 -12.51
N PHE A 36 -24.73 -9.47 -12.00
CA PHE A 36 -23.47 -10.17 -12.31
C PHE A 36 -23.43 -10.57 -13.77
N GLN A 37 -24.51 -11.13 -14.33
CA GLN A 37 -24.59 -11.44 -15.76
C GLN A 37 -24.42 -10.17 -16.61
N ALA A 38 -25.03 -9.05 -16.20
CA ALA A 38 -24.87 -7.78 -16.90
C ALA A 38 -23.43 -7.19 -16.78
N LEU A 39 -22.68 -7.54 -15.73
CA LEU A 39 -21.27 -7.15 -15.58
C LEU A 39 -20.38 -7.80 -16.65
N GLU A 40 -20.81 -8.93 -17.21
CA GLU A 40 -20.12 -9.66 -18.28
C GLU A 40 -20.65 -9.32 -19.68
N SER A 41 -21.68 -8.49 -19.78
CA SER A 41 -22.30 -8.05 -21.04
C SER A 41 -21.27 -7.44 -21.99
N GLU A 42 -21.42 -7.71 -23.29
CA GLU A 42 -20.62 -7.08 -24.36
C GLU A 42 -20.80 -5.56 -24.42
N SER A 43 -21.91 -5.03 -23.93
CA SER A 43 -22.17 -3.59 -23.85
C SER A 43 -21.43 -2.96 -22.67
N SER A 44 -20.44 -2.09 -22.94
CA SER A 44 -19.74 -1.34 -21.89
C SER A 44 -20.67 -0.49 -21.02
N LYS A 45 -21.82 -0.05 -21.59
CA LYS A 45 -22.86 0.68 -20.86
C LYS A 45 -23.52 -0.21 -19.80
N ASP A 46 -23.80 -1.46 -20.15
CA ASP A 46 -24.44 -2.43 -19.26
C ASP A 46 -23.47 -2.85 -18.15
N VAL A 47 -22.19 -3.07 -18.48
CA VAL A 47 -21.12 -3.33 -17.50
C VAL A 47 -21.04 -2.20 -16.46
N GLY A 48 -21.08 -0.95 -16.91
CA GLY A 48 -21.06 0.22 -16.01
C GLY A 48 -22.36 0.36 -15.19
N ALA A 49 -23.51 -0.01 -15.73
CA ALA A 49 -24.77 -0.02 -14.99
C ALA A 49 -24.77 -1.11 -13.92
N ALA A 50 -24.32 -2.31 -14.28
CA ALA A 50 -24.15 -3.46 -13.40
C ALA A 50 -23.22 -3.13 -12.23
N GLN A 51 -22.06 -2.53 -12.51
CA GLN A 51 -21.12 -2.09 -11.47
C GLN A 51 -21.80 -1.18 -10.45
N LYS A 52 -22.53 -0.15 -10.91
CA LYS A 52 -23.22 0.79 -10.00
C LYS A 52 -24.27 0.08 -9.15
N ARG A 53 -24.99 -0.88 -9.74
CA ARG A 53 -26.03 -1.67 -9.07
C ARG A 53 -25.43 -2.62 -8.04
N LEU A 54 -24.33 -3.29 -8.34
CA LEU A 54 -23.64 -4.17 -7.38
C LEU A 54 -22.98 -3.39 -6.23
N VAL A 55 -22.57 -2.14 -6.46
CA VAL A 55 -21.97 -1.29 -5.40
C VAL A 55 -23.02 -0.60 -4.52
N ALA A 56 -24.19 -0.23 -5.07
CA ALA A 56 -25.17 0.60 -4.38
C ALA A 56 -25.64 0.06 -3.02
N PRO A 57 -25.92 -1.26 -2.83
CA PRO A 57 -26.35 -1.79 -1.53
C PRO A 57 -25.34 -1.54 -0.41
N MET A 58 -24.03 -1.57 -0.71
CA MET A 58 -22.97 -1.33 0.28
C MET A 58 -22.91 0.12 0.76
N GLY A 59 -23.45 1.07 -0.01
CA GLY A 59 -23.55 2.48 0.37
C GLY A 59 -24.86 2.86 1.07
N ALA A 60 -25.80 1.91 1.22
CA ALA A 60 -27.16 2.17 1.72
C ALA A 60 -27.31 2.00 3.24
N ASN A 61 -26.18 1.97 3.97
CA ASN A 61 -26.05 1.60 5.38
C ASN A 61 -26.63 0.21 5.66
N PRO A 62 -26.07 -0.85 5.03
CA PRO A 62 -26.56 -2.21 5.23
C PRO A 62 -26.28 -2.72 6.65
N THR A 63 -27.11 -3.66 7.12
CA THR A 63 -26.85 -4.39 8.37
C THR A 63 -25.81 -5.49 8.18
N SER A 64 -25.22 -5.98 9.27
CA SER A 64 -24.25 -7.09 9.23
C SER A 64 -24.82 -8.35 8.59
N HIS A 65 -26.09 -8.67 8.90
CA HIS A 65 -26.79 -9.80 8.30
C HIS A 65 -26.88 -9.67 6.78
N PHE A 66 -27.24 -8.49 6.27
CA PHE A 66 -27.24 -8.28 4.81
C PHE A 66 -25.84 -8.38 4.22
N VAL A 67 -24.85 -7.72 4.83
CA VAL A 67 -23.48 -7.70 4.31
C VAL A 67 -22.89 -9.11 4.21
N THR A 68 -23.09 -9.96 5.22
CA THR A 68 -22.64 -11.35 5.18
C THR A 68 -23.24 -12.11 4.01
N GLU A 69 -24.57 -12.08 3.85
CA GLU A 69 -25.25 -12.81 2.76
C GLU A 69 -24.89 -12.24 1.38
N TYR A 70 -24.74 -10.91 1.28
CA TYR A 70 -24.36 -10.25 0.03
C TYR A 70 -22.93 -10.61 -0.40
N ARG A 71 -22.00 -10.70 0.58
CA ARG A 71 -20.62 -11.17 0.36
C ARG A 71 -20.59 -12.61 -0.09
N GLU A 72 -21.30 -13.51 0.61
CA GLU A 72 -21.38 -14.93 0.24
C GLU A 72 -21.93 -15.13 -1.18
N ALA A 73 -22.93 -14.33 -1.59
CA ALA A 73 -23.52 -14.41 -2.91
C ALA A 73 -22.62 -13.88 -4.04
N LEU A 74 -21.79 -12.86 -3.77
CA LEU A 74 -21.05 -12.12 -4.80
C LEU A 74 -19.54 -12.36 -4.79
N GLY A 75 -18.90 -12.43 -3.61
CA GLY A 75 -17.46 -12.50 -3.40
C GLY A 75 -16.75 -13.58 -4.22
N PRO A 76 -17.15 -14.86 -4.12
CA PRO A 76 -16.49 -15.97 -4.81
C PRO A 76 -16.55 -15.84 -6.34
N ARG A 77 -17.56 -15.14 -6.86
CA ARG A 77 -17.83 -15.04 -8.29
C ARG A 77 -16.98 -14.00 -8.99
N LEU A 78 -16.44 -13.01 -8.25
CA LEU A 78 -15.68 -11.91 -8.84
C LEU A 78 -14.36 -12.34 -9.52
N ALA A 79 -13.88 -13.57 -9.28
CA ALA A 79 -12.71 -14.11 -9.95
C ALA A 79 -12.91 -14.23 -11.48
N GLU A 80 -14.11 -14.58 -11.93
CA GLU A 80 -14.41 -14.78 -13.36
C GLU A 80 -14.36 -13.46 -14.17
N PRO A 81 -15.13 -12.40 -13.83
CA PRO A 81 -15.05 -11.13 -14.56
C PRO A 81 -13.68 -10.46 -14.39
N ALA A 82 -12.97 -10.70 -13.28
CA ALA A 82 -11.59 -10.24 -13.11
C ALA A 82 -10.60 -10.92 -14.09
N ALA A 83 -10.93 -12.10 -14.62
CA ALA A 83 -10.14 -12.79 -15.64
C ALA A 83 -10.56 -12.46 -17.08
N SER A 84 -11.60 -11.64 -17.27
CA SER A 84 -12.14 -11.29 -18.60
C SER A 84 -11.07 -10.70 -19.53
N LYS A 85 -11.14 -11.02 -20.82
CA LYS A 85 -10.29 -10.38 -21.85
C LYS A 85 -10.56 -8.88 -21.98
N ARG A 86 -11.75 -8.42 -21.59
CA ARG A 86 -12.17 -7.02 -21.73
C ARG A 86 -11.76 -6.21 -20.51
N VAL A 87 -10.92 -5.19 -20.75
CA VAL A 87 -10.44 -4.27 -19.70
C VAL A 87 -11.59 -3.65 -18.90
N VAL A 88 -12.68 -3.26 -19.58
CA VAL A 88 -13.85 -2.66 -18.92
C VAL A 88 -14.49 -3.60 -17.90
N VAL A 89 -14.57 -4.91 -18.19
CA VAL A 89 -15.13 -5.90 -17.26
C VAL A 89 -14.20 -6.09 -16.07
N ARG A 90 -12.90 -6.30 -16.30
CA ARG A 90 -11.91 -6.46 -15.22
C ARG A 90 -11.85 -5.25 -14.29
N LEU A 91 -11.86 -4.05 -14.86
CA LEU A 91 -11.84 -2.79 -14.11
C LEU A 91 -13.08 -2.69 -13.21
N ASN A 92 -14.27 -2.93 -13.76
CA ASN A 92 -15.50 -2.86 -12.98
C ASN A 92 -15.57 -3.96 -11.91
N ALA A 93 -15.04 -5.16 -12.17
CA ALA A 93 -14.90 -6.20 -11.16
C ALA A 93 -14.03 -5.75 -9.95
N MET A 94 -12.91 -5.06 -10.20
CA MET A 94 -12.08 -4.51 -9.11
C MET A 94 -12.76 -3.37 -8.34
N ILE A 95 -13.59 -2.56 -9.01
CA ILE A 95 -14.41 -1.54 -8.34
C ILE A 95 -15.43 -2.19 -7.41
N VAL A 96 -16.12 -3.25 -7.88
CA VAL A 96 -17.07 -4.02 -7.07
C VAL A 96 -16.36 -4.69 -5.89
N ALA A 97 -15.20 -5.32 -6.11
CA ALA A 97 -14.40 -5.93 -5.04
C ALA A 97 -14.00 -4.90 -3.96
N ALA A 98 -13.59 -3.69 -4.37
CA ALA A 98 -13.24 -2.61 -3.45
C ALA A 98 -14.42 -2.13 -2.58
N ALA A 99 -15.65 -2.18 -3.12
CA ALA A 99 -16.85 -1.84 -2.36
C ALA A 99 -17.26 -2.98 -1.41
N LEU A 100 -17.07 -4.22 -1.84
CA LEU A 100 -17.48 -5.41 -1.09
C LEU A 100 -16.63 -5.64 0.16
N ARG A 101 -15.32 -5.35 0.08
CA ARG A 101 -14.33 -5.55 1.18
C ARG A 101 -14.36 -6.97 1.72
N ASP A 102 -14.42 -7.94 0.82
CA ASP A 102 -14.56 -9.35 1.17
C ASP A 102 -13.24 -10.10 0.94
N PRO A 103 -12.69 -10.77 1.98
CA PRO A 103 -11.51 -11.62 1.84
C PRO A 103 -11.60 -12.67 0.72
N GLN A 104 -12.80 -13.15 0.37
CA GLN A 104 -12.97 -14.09 -0.74
C GLN A 104 -12.52 -13.51 -2.11
N THR A 105 -12.35 -12.19 -2.21
CA THR A 105 -11.84 -11.52 -3.41
C THR A 105 -10.31 -11.54 -3.54
N ILE A 106 -9.57 -11.94 -2.51
CA ILE A 106 -8.09 -11.91 -2.48
C ILE A 106 -7.43 -12.63 -3.68
N PRO A 107 -7.88 -13.82 -4.11
CA PRO A 107 -7.33 -14.45 -5.31
C PRO A 107 -7.46 -13.57 -6.57
N ALA A 108 -8.59 -12.89 -6.74
CA ALA A 108 -8.81 -11.97 -7.84
C ALA A 108 -7.92 -10.72 -7.73
N LEU A 109 -7.84 -10.12 -6.52
CA LEU A 109 -7.05 -8.92 -6.28
C LEU A 109 -5.56 -9.16 -6.56
N THR A 110 -4.99 -10.24 -6.01
CA THR A 110 -3.58 -10.60 -6.21
C THR A 110 -3.23 -10.82 -7.67
N GLY A 111 -4.10 -11.50 -8.42
CA GLY A 111 -3.92 -11.70 -9.86
C GLY A 111 -4.00 -10.40 -10.68
N ARG A 112 -4.75 -9.39 -10.21
CA ARG A 112 -4.94 -8.11 -10.91
C ARG A 112 -3.91 -7.03 -10.58
N LEU A 113 -3.07 -7.23 -9.55
CA LEU A 113 -1.91 -6.35 -9.31
C LEU A 113 -0.88 -6.39 -10.44
N LYS A 114 -0.90 -7.43 -11.28
CA LYS A 114 -0.02 -7.61 -12.45
C LYS A 114 -0.77 -7.42 -13.78
N ASP A 115 -1.97 -6.85 -13.77
CA ASP A 115 -2.76 -6.61 -15.00
C ASP A 115 -2.03 -5.66 -15.94
N ASP A 116 -2.13 -5.84 -17.26
CA ASP A 116 -1.51 -4.94 -18.24
C ASP A 116 -2.07 -3.51 -18.15
N ASN A 117 -3.32 -3.36 -17.73
CA ASN A 117 -3.95 -2.05 -17.61
C ASN A 117 -3.70 -1.40 -16.24
N PRO A 118 -3.09 -0.20 -16.18
CA PRO A 118 -2.78 0.47 -14.91
C PRO A 118 -4.01 0.85 -14.07
N ALA A 119 -5.17 1.10 -14.70
CA ALA A 119 -6.39 1.39 -13.95
C ALA A 119 -6.89 0.15 -13.19
N VAL A 120 -6.75 -1.04 -13.78
CA VAL A 120 -7.09 -2.30 -13.12
C VAL A 120 -6.16 -2.54 -11.92
N ARG A 121 -4.84 -2.35 -12.10
CA ARG A 121 -3.86 -2.45 -11.00
C ARG A 121 -4.15 -1.47 -9.86
N TYR A 122 -4.44 -0.21 -10.21
CA TYR A 122 -4.82 0.83 -9.23
C TYR A 122 -6.04 0.42 -8.40
N TRP A 123 -7.10 -0.08 -9.05
CA TRP A 123 -8.31 -0.48 -8.33
C TRP A 123 -8.12 -1.77 -7.54
N ALA A 124 -7.29 -2.71 -7.99
CA ALA A 124 -6.91 -3.87 -7.20
C ALA A 124 -6.19 -3.43 -5.90
N ALA A 125 -5.22 -2.54 -6.00
CA ALA A 125 -4.52 -1.99 -4.84
C ALA A 125 -5.45 -1.20 -3.90
N LYS A 126 -6.37 -0.41 -4.47
CA LYS A 126 -7.38 0.32 -3.70
C LYS A 126 -8.34 -0.63 -2.99
N ALA A 127 -8.73 -1.74 -3.61
CA ALA A 127 -9.54 -2.77 -2.97
C ALA A 127 -8.82 -3.39 -1.76
N ILE A 128 -7.50 -3.60 -1.86
CA ILE A 128 -6.69 -4.09 -0.75
C ILE A 128 -6.66 -3.10 0.42
N VAL A 129 -6.48 -1.79 0.16
CA VAL A 129 -6.60 -0.75 1.19
C VAL A 129 -7.96 -0.84 1.89
N ARG A 130 -9.05 -0.91 1.12
CA ARG A 130 -10.41 -1.03 1.68
C ARG A 130 -10.63 -2.30 2.49
N LEU A 131 -10.03 -3.40 2.06
CA LEU A 131 -10.09 -4.68 2.77
C LEU A 131 -9.38 -4.58 4.13
N SER A 132 -8.24 -3.88 4.20
CA SER A 132 -7.51 -3.65 5.45
C SER A 132 -8.10 -2.58 6.38
N GLU A 133 -8.97 -1.71 5.85
CA GLU A 133 -9.74 -0.73 6.64
C GLU A 133 -10.96 -1.36 7.33
N ARG A 134 -11.19 -2.67 7.16
CA ARG A 134 -12.30 -3.40 7.79
C ARG A 134 -12.03 -3.47 9.29
N ASP A 135 -12.72 -2.63 10.04
CA ASP A 135 -12.66 -2.55 11.49
C ASP A 135 -13.49 -3.67 12.14
N GLU A 136 -13.27 -3.97 13.43
CA GLU A 136 -14.12 -4.88 14.21
C GLU A 136 -15.59 -4.42 14.24
N THR A 137 -15.81 -3.13 14.03
CA THR A 137 -17.13 -2.49 13.95
C THR A 137 -17.78 -2.60 12.57
N ASP A 138 -17.04 -3.03 11.53
CA ASP A 138 -17.61 -3.21 10.19
C ASP A 138 -18.58 -4.40 10.25
N ALA A 139 -19.81 -4.20 9.76
CA ALA A 139 -20.91 -5.11 10.00
C ALA A 139 -20.60 -6.49 9.38
N GLY A 140 -20.32 -7.49 10.23
CA GLY A 140 -19.90 -8.82 9.81
C GLY A 140 -18.40 -8.94 9.47
N GLY A 141 -17.55 -8.07 10.05
CA GLY A 141 -16.11 -8.02 9.87
C GLY A 141 -15.33 -9.11 10.61
N SER A 142 -14.62 -9.98 9.88
CA SER A 142 -13.49 -10.72 10.45
C SER A 142 -12.19 -10.00 10.10
N GLU A 143 -11.23 -10.00 11.02
CA GLU A 143 -9.87 -9.55 10.73
C GLU A 143 -9.30 -10.34 9.54
N LEU A 144 -8.43 -9.70 8.77
CA LEU A 144 -7.69 -10.38 7.71
C LEU A 144 -6.71 -11.39 8.32
N GLU A 145 -6.92 -12.66 8.00
CA GLU A 145 -6.09 -13.77 8.44
C GLU A 145 -4.61 -13.58 8.04
N ALA A 146 -3.68 -14.03 8.89
CA ALA A 146 -2.24 -13.86 8.66
C ALA A 146 -1.75 -14.43 7.30
N PRO A 147 -2.20 -15.62 6.83
CA PRO A 147 -1.81 -16.14 5.51
C PRO A 147 -2.26 -15.25 4.36
N ASP A 148 -3.46 -14.69 4.44
CA ASP A 148 -4.05 -13.82 3.43
C ASP A 148 -3.34 -12.46 3.39
N ARG A 149 -3.05 -11.89 4.56
CA ARG A 149 -2.25 -10.68 4.72
C ARG A 149 -0.87 -10.83 4.08
N LYS A 150 -0.17 -11.93 4.41
CA LYS A 150 1.13 -12.25 3.82
C LYS A 150 1.05 -12.35 2.30
N ARG A 151 0.03 -13.06 1.77
CA ARG A 151 -0.19 -13.21 0.33
C ARG A 151 -0.38 -11.86 -0.38
N LEU A 152 -1.14 -10.95 0.21
CA LEU A 152 -1.35 -9.60 -0.32
C LEU A 152 -0.05 -8.78 -0.30
N LEU A 153 0.71 -8.85 0.79
CA LEU A 153 2.00 -8.16 0.92
C LEU A 153 3.02 -8.64 -0.11
N ASP A 154 3.15 -9.96 -0.29
CA ASP A 154 4.05 -10.56 -1.29
C ASP A 154 3.65 -10.09 -2.70
N ALA A 155 2.35 -10.10 -3.02
CA ALA A 155 1.86 -9.67 -4.34
C ALA A 155 2.06 -8.16 -4.60
N LEU A 156 1.93 -7.32 -3.57
CA LEU A 156 2.19 -5.88 -3.67
C LEU A 156 3.69 -5.57 -3.82
N ALA A 157 4.55 -6.29 -3.08
CA ALA A 157 6.00 -6.15 -3.19
C ALA A 157 6.47 -6.55 -4.60
N ASP A 158 5.97 -7.66 -5.13
CA ASP A 158 6.20 -8.09 -6.51
C ASP A 158 5.77 -7.01 -7.53
N ALA A 159 4.60 -6.39 -7.32
CA ALA A 159 4.06 -5.39 -8.22
C ALA A 159 4.88 -4.09 -8.20
N LEU A 160 5.45 -3.71 -7.04
CA LEU A 160 6.34 -2.56 -6.89
C LEU A 160 7.69 -2.71 -7.59
N ASP A 161 8.13 -3.95 -7.84
CA ASP A 161 9.36 -4.26 -8.59
C ASP A 161 9.20 -4.02 -10.10
N ASN A 162 7.99 -3.71 -10.60
CA ASN A 162 7.76 -3.34 -11.99
C ASN A 162 8.33 -1.94 -12.31
N LYS A 163 9.35 -1.91 -13.18
CA LYS A 163 10.10 -0.69 -13.55
C LYS A 163 9.30 0.35 -14.32
N ASN A 164 8.21 -0.05 -14.99
CA ASN A 164 7.42 0.83 -15.87
C ASN A 164 6.10 1.25 -15.22
N GLU A 165 6.01 1.21 -13.89
CA GLU A 165 4.78 1.50 -13.18
C GLU A 165 4.48 3.01 -13.12
N ASN A 166 3.19 3.35 -13.20
CA ASN A 166 2.73 4.73 -13.06
C ASN A 166 2.82 5.19 -11.60
N ASP A 167 3.24 6.43 -11.35
CA ASP A 167 3.41 7.00 -10.01
C ASP A 167 2.15 6.87 -9.13
N LEU A 168 0.95 7.09 -9.69
CA LEU A 168 -0.31 6.92 -8.96
C LEU A 168 -0.58 5.48 -8.56
N VAL A 169 -0.14 4.51 -9.38
CA VAL A 169 -0.26 3.08 -9.07
C VAL A 169 0.74 2.70 -7.98
N ILE A 170 1.99 3.18 -8.06
CA ILE A 170 3.02 2.99 -7.02
C ILE A 170 2.52 3.55 -5.68
N GLN A 171 2.01 4.78 -5.67
CA GLN A 171 1.42 5.41 -4.46
C GLN A 171 0.34 4.50 -3.86
N ARG A 172 -0.48 3.87 -4.71
CA ARG A 172 -1.54 2.99 -4.24
C ARG A 172 -1.03 1.65 -3.72
N PHE A 173 0.00 1.08 -4.34
CA PHE A 173 0.67 -0.12 -3.82
C PHE A 173 1.30 0.14 -2.45
N VAL A 174 2.07 1.22 -2.31
CA VAL A 174 2.69 1.61 -1.04
C VAL A 174 1.63 1.84 0.04
N ALA A 175 0.55 2.58 -0.28
CA ALA A 175 -0.55 2.78 0.65
C ALA A 175 -1.21 1.46 1.09
N ALA A 176 -1.43 0.53 0.16
CA ALA A 176 -1.96 -0.80 0.48
C ALA A 176 -1.03 -1.57 1.42
N MET A 177 0.27 -1.57 1.16
CA MET A 177 1.25 -2.21 2.03
C MET A 177 1.25 -1.59 3.43
N VAL A 178 1.29 -0.25 3.57
CA VAL A 178 1.26 0.45 4.87
C VAL A 178 0.02 0.07 5.69
N ASN A 179 -1.13 -0.11 5.05
CA ASN A 179 -2.35 -0.49 5.76
C ASN A 179 -2.32 -1.92 6.30
N LEU A 180 -1.58 -2.82 5.64
CA LEU A 180 -1.44 -4.23 6.04
C LEU A 180 -0.35 -4.47 7.10
N THR A 181 0.61 -3.55 7.30
CA THR A 181 1.94 -3.81 7.89
C THR A 181 2.17 -3.38 9.35
N VAL A 182 1.17 -3.28 10.23
CA VAL A 182 1.50 -2.93 11.64
C VAL A 182 2.48 -3.96 12.26
N ASP A 183 2.31 -5.25 11.95
CA ASP A 183 3.22 -6.31 12.39
C ASP A 183 4.17 -6.82 11.28
N ASP A 184 3.84 -6.58 10.01
CA ASP A 184 4.61 -7.01 8.82
C ASP A 184 5.43 -5.89 8.15
N ALA A 185 5.79 -4.83 8.90
CA ALA A 185 6.60 -3.73 8.39
C ALA A 185 7.87 -4.12 7.59
N PRO A 186 8.58 -5.23 7.87
CA PRO A 186 9.77 -5.60 7.12
C PRO A 186 9.56 -5.78 5.61
N GLN A 187 8.40 -6.26 5.16
CA GLN A 187 8.11 -6.48 3.74
C GLN A 187 8.02 -5.15 2.98
N LEU A 188 7.29 -4.17 3.54
CA LEU A 188 7.22 -2.81 2.98
C LEU A 188 8.61 -2.16 2.95
N LEU A 189 9.34 -2.21 4.06
CA LEU A 189 10.67 -1.61 4.15
C LEU A 189 11.65 -2.26 3.16
N THR A 190 11.55 -3.58 2.95
CA THR A 190 12.35 -4.30 1.94
C THR A 190 12.02 -3.82 0.53
N ALA A 191 10.73 -3.64 0.19
CA ALA A 191 10.31 -3.11 -1.09
C ALA A 191 10.79 -1.65 -1.30
N LEU A 192 10.63 -0.79 -0.28
CA LEU A 192 11.11 0.58 -0.32
C LEU A 192 12.64 0.66 -0.43
N ASN A 193 13.37 -0.27 0.18
CA ASN A 193 14.82 -0.36 0.10
C ASN A 193 15.30 -0.64 -1.33
N LYS A 194 14.64 -1.57 -2.04
CA LYS A 194 14.94 -1.86 -3.45
C LYS A 194 14.71 -0.66 -4.34
N ARG A 195 13.67 0.13 -4.04
CA ARG A 195 13.29 1.30 -4.84
C ARG A 195 14.27 2.47 -4.75
N VAL A 196 15.16 2.50 -3.75
CA VAL A 196 16.29 3.44 -3.73
C VAL A 196 17.11 3.33 -5.01
N ASP A 197 17.39 2.11 -5.48
CA ASP A 197 18.20 1.90 -6.70
C ASP A 197 17.44 2.30 -7.97
N VAL A 198 16.10 2.21 -7.94
CA VAL A 198 15.24 2.66 -9.04
C VAL A 198 15.33 4.17 -9.19
N HIS A 199 15.22 4.91 -8.09
CA HIS A 199 15.30 6.37 -8.07
C HIS A 199 16.72 6.87 -8.37
N TYR A 200 17.75 6.19 -7.87
CA TYR A 200 19.14 6.52 -8.20
C TYR A 200 19.39 6.50 -9.71
N ARG A 201 18.88 5.48 -10.41
CA ARG A 201 19.02 5.37 -11.88
C ARG A 201 18.05 6.25 -12.67
N ASN A 202 17.06 6.85 -12.01
CA ASN A 202 15.98 7.59 -12.65
C ASN A 202 15.61 8.83 -11.81
N PRO A 203 16.50 9.82 -11.68
CA PRO A 203 16.30 11.00 -10.83
C PRO A 203 15.10 11.87 -11.22
N GLN A 204 14.51 11.65 -12.40
CA GLN A 204 13.28 12.30 -12.86
C GLN A 204 11.99 11.76 -12.21
N LEU A 205 12.05 10.55 -11.63
CA LEU A 205 10.88 9.93 -11.00
C LEU A 205 10.47 10.67 -9.74
N SER A 206 9.18 10.58 -9.41
CA SER A 206 8.65 11.19 -8.19
C SER A 206 8.97 10.32 -6.99
N LEU A 207 9.37 10.94 -5.87
CA LEU A 207 9.54 10.29 -4.56
C LEU A 207 8.26 10.31 -3.70
N THR A 208 7.13 10.72 -4.27
CA THR A 208 5.88 10.96 -3.52
C THR A 208 5.38 9.70 -2.81
N ALA A 209 5.42 8.54 -3.47
CA ALA A 209 4.94 7.29 -2.90
C ALA A 209 5.79 6.85 -1.70
N GLU A 210 7.11 6.89 -1.85
CA GLU A 210 8.09 6.52 -0.83
C GLU A 210 7.99 7.47 0.37
N PHE A 211 7.89 8.78 0.10
CA PHE A 211 7.76 9.81 1.14
C PHE A 211 6.51 9.55 1.99
N GLN A 212 5.36 9.35 1.35
CA GLN A 212 4.11 9.06 2.05
C GLN A 212 4.19 7.73 2.80
N GLY A 213 4.74 6.69 2.16
CA GLY A 213 4.90 5.37 2.77
C GLY A 213 5.72 5.38 4.05
N LEU A 214 6.90 6.02 4.04
CA LEU A 214 7.76 6.14 5.21
C LEU A 214 7.11 6.98 6.31
N ARG A 215 6.48 8.10 5.96
CA ARG A 215 5.77 8.95 6.93
C ARG A 215 4.62 8.22 7.60
N ASP A 216 3.78 7.56 6.81
CA ASP A 216 2.58 6.90 7.32
C ASP A 216 2.95 5.64 8.14
N LEU A 217 4.00 4.90 7.74
CA LEU A 217 4.56 3.80 8.53
C LEU A 217 5.08 4.30 9.88
N ARG A 218 5.87 5.39 9.91
CA ARG A 218 6.33 6.00 11.17
C ARG A 218 5.16 6.37 12.08
N ASN A 219 4.14 7.04 11.55
CA ASN A 219 2.98 7.45 12.33
C ASN A 219 2.25 6.25 12.95
N ARG A 220 2.15 5.13 12.21
CA ARG A 220 1.59 3.88 12.73
C ARG A 220 2.44 3.26 13.82
N MET A 221 3.77 3.26 13.66
CA MET A 221 4.69 2.75 14.69
C MET A 221 4.64 3.60 15.96
N ILE A 222 4.58 4.93 15.84
CA ILE A 222 4.36 5.84 16.98
C ILE A 222 3.04 5.50 17.67
N ALA A 223 1.95 5.37 16.91
CA ALA A 223 0.64 5.03 17.47
C ALA A 223 0.64 3.66 18.15
N ALA A 224 1.38 2.67 17.63
CA ALA A 224 1.56 1.38 18.27
C ALA A 224 2.33 1.51 19.60
N ALA A 225 3.46 2.21 19.60
CA ALA A 225 4.27 2.45 20.80
C ALA A 225 3.50 3.22 21.89
N THR A 226 2.73 4.25 21.53
CA THR A 226 1.88 5.00 22.48
C THR A 226 0.79 4.13 23.11
N ARG A 227 0.36 3.05 22.43
CA ARG A 227 -0.59 2.05 22.98
C ARG A 227 0.10 0.92 23.74
N GLY A 228 1.41 1.03 24.02
CA GLY A 228 2.18 0.01 24.71
C GLY A 228 2.46 -1.25 23.88
N ARG A 229 2.32 -1.18 22.54
CA ARG A 229 2.76 -2.26 21.66
C ARG A 229 4.22 -2.06 21.29
N ASP A 230 5.02 -3.10 21.50
CA ASP A 230 6.42 -3.10 21.11
C ASP A 230 6.56 -3.09 19.59
N VAL A 231 7.42 -2.21 19.08
CA VAL A 231 7.87 -2.26 17.69
C VAL A 231 9.06 -3.22 17.64
N PRO A 232 9.03 -4.29 16.83
CA PRO A 232 10.14 -5.23 16.74
C PRO A 232 11.46 -4.52 16.40
N GLU A 233 12.52 -4.82 17.15
CA GLU A 233 13.83 -4.19 16.95
C GLU A 233 14.36 -4.36 15.50
N ALA A 234 14.11 -5.53 14.90
CA ALA A 234 14.46 -5.81 13.51
C ALA A 234 13.79 -4.82 12.52
N THR A 235 12.54 -4.44 12.78
CA THR A 235 11.81 -3.43 12.01
C THR A 235 12.44 -2.06 12.16
N ILE A 236 12.78 -1.65 13.39
CA ILE A 236 13.44 -0.37 13.66
C ILE A 236 14.76 -0.30 12.90
N ARG A 237 15.60 -1.34 12.97
CA ARG A 237 16.88 -1.42 12.27
C ARG A 237 16.72 -1.30 10.75
N LEU A 238 15.78 -2.05 10.17
CA LEU A 238 15.53 -2.01 8.73
C LEU A 238 15.00 -0.64 8.30
N PHE A 239 14.15 0.00 9.10
CA PHE A 239 13.65 1.33 8.81
C PHE A 239 14.78 2.36 8.85
N THR A 240 15.65 2.30 9.85
CA THR A 240 16.83 3.17 9.94
C THR A 240 17.71 3.01 8.70
N LEU A 241 17.96 1.77 8.23
CA LEU A 241 18.71 1.52 7.00
C LEU A 241 18.05 2.18 5.78
N VAL A 242 16.75 1.98 5.60
CA VAL A 242 16.00 2.57 4.47
C VAL A 242 16.09 4.10 4.50
N CYS A 243 15.89 4.72 5.67
CA CYS A 243 16.00 6.17 5.83
C CYS A 243 17.40 6.68 5.46
N ALA A 244 18.47 6.08 5.99
CA ALA A 244 19.84 6.47 5.69
C ALA A 244 20.14 6.40 4.18
N ARG A 245 19.68 5.33 3.51
CA ARG A 245 19.85 5.18 2.06
C ARG A 245 19.10 6.23 1.24
N TYR A 246 17.88 6.62 1.64
CA TYR A 246 17.16 7.71 0.96
C TYR A 246 17.81 9.08 1.16
N ILE A 247 18.42 9.35 2.33
CA ILE A 247 19.25 10.56 2.53
C ILE A 247 20.45 10.53 1.59
N MET A 248 21.22 9.45 1.61
CA MET A 248 22.42 9.28 0.79
C MET A 248 22.11 9.44 -0.70
N MET A 249 21.11 8.72 -1.20
CA MET A 249 20.66 8.82 -2.59
C MET A 249 20.25 10.25 -2.95
N SER A 250 19.43 10.91 -2.12
CA SER A 250 18.96 12.27 -2.42
C SER A 250 20.09 13.28 -2.43
N ALA A 251 21.01 13.22 -1.46
CA ALA A 251 22.16 14.10 -1.39
C ALA A 251 23.12 13.88 -2.57
N SER A 252 23.40 12.61 -2.94
CA SER A 252 24.27 12.30 -4.07
C SER A 252 23.72 12.83 -5.40
N LEU A 253 22.44 12.61 -5.70
CA LEU A 253 21.83 13.10 -6.95
C LEU A 253 21.76 14.64 -6.99
N LEU A 254 21.54 15.29 -5.84
CA LEU A 254 21.53 16.76 -5.73
C LEU A 254 22.94 17.35 -5.88
N ASP A 255 23.96 16.72 -5.30
CA ASP A 255 25.37 17.12 -5.41
C ASP A 255 25.88 17.01 -6.85
N ALA A 256 25.51 15.91 -7.54
CA ALA A 256 25.84 15.69 -8.93
C ALA A 256 25.03 16.58 -9.91
N GLY A 257 24.01 17.30 -9.43
CA GLY A 257 23.13 18.12 -10.27
C GLY A 257 22.24 17.30 -11.21
N GLU A 258 22.01 16.02 -10.91
CA GLU A 258 21.23 15.09 -11.75
C GLU A 258 19.72 15.22 -11.54
N VAL A 259 19.29 15.84 -10.44
CA VAL A 259 17.87 16.06 -10.14
C VAL A 259 17.33 17.24 -10.95
N PRO A 260 16.28 17.05 -11.79
CA PRO A 260 15.64 18.15 -12.48
C PRO A 260 15.14 19.23 -11.50
N ALA A 261 15.19 20.51 -11.89
CA ALA A 261 14.77 21.62 -11.03
C ALA A 261 13.35 21.44 -10.44
N SER A 262 12.43 20.86 -11.23
CA SER A 262 11.05 20.54 -10.80
C SER A 262 10.96 19.44 -9.72
N ARG A 263 12.04 18.70 -9.48
CA ARG A 263 12.12 17.58 -8.53
C ARG A 263 12.99 17.85 -7.32
N VAL A 264 13.81 18.90 -7.33
CA VAL A 264 14.70 19.26 -6.20
C VAL A 264 13.95 19.30 -4.88
N ALA A 265 12.77 19.94 -4.84
CA ALA A 265 11.96 20.03 -3.62
C ALA A 265 11.58 18.66 -3.04
N GLY A 266 11.29 17.67 -3.91
CA GLY A 266 10.95 16.31 -3.48
C GLY A 266 12.13 15.59 -2.83
N HIS A 267 13.33 15.72 -3.39
CA HIS A 267 14.54 15.14 -2.82
C HIS A 267 14.93 15.80 -1.49
N THR A 268 14.83 17.13 -1.39
CA THR A 268 15.12 17.83 -0.12
C THR A 268 14.11 17.45 0.97
N GLN A 269 12.82 17.32 0.63
CA GLN A 269 11.79 16.87 1.57
C GLN A 269 12.02 15.42 2.01
N MET A 270 12.42 14.53 1.10
CA MET A 270 12.78 13.16 1.43
C MET A 270 13.95 13.11 2.42
N ALA A 271 15.01 13.87 2.20
CA ALA A 271 16.16 13.95 3.12
C ALA A 271 15.75 14.44 4.51
N MET A 272 14.91 15.50 4.60
CA MET A 272 14.40 16.01 5.87
C MET A 272 13.53 14.99 6.63
N LEU A 273 12.59 14.34 5.93
CA LEU A 273 11.70 13.34 6.52
C LEU A 273 12.51 12.18 7.11
N THR A 274 13.43 11.64 6.30
CA THR A 274 14.22 10.46 6.69
C THR A 274 15.18 10.78 7.82
N ASP A 275 15.79 11.97 7.86
CA ASP A 275 16.60 12.40 8.99
C ASP A 275 15.78 12.52 10.29
N GLY A 276 14.61 13.15 10.22
CA GLY A 276 13.69 13.23 11.37
C GLY A 276 13.23 11.84 11.84
N ASN A 277 13.05 10.89 10.93
CA ASN A 277 12.72 9.50 11.27
C ASN A 277 13.88 8.81 11.99
N LEU A 278 15.14 9.02 11.55
CA LEU A 278 16.33 8.42 12.15
C LEU A 278 16.51 8.82 13.61
N HIS A 279 16.37 10.12 13.91
CA HIS A 279 16.40 10.62 15.29
C HIS A 279 15.35 9.94 16.18
N TRP A 280 14.11 9.80 15.68
CA TRP A 280 13.05 9.11 16.41
C TRP A 280 13.36 7.62 16.64
N LEU A 281 13.78 6.90 15.59
CA LEU A 281 14.08 5.46 15.64
C LEU A 281 15.21 5.15 16.62
N VAL A 282 16.27 5.96 16.61
CA VAL A 282 17.45 5.79 17.46
C VAL A 282 17.13 6.06 18.93
N ALA A 283 16.25 7.03 19.21
CA ALA A 283 15.71 7.24 20.54
C ALA A 283 14.89 6.03 21.04
N GLN A 284 14.12 5.34 20.17
CA GLN A 284 13.41 4.11 20.54
C GLN A 284 14.35 2.95 20.92
N LEU A 285 15.60 2.97 20.44
CA LEU A 285 16.62 1.97 20.78
C LEU A 285 17.43 2.33 22.05
N GLY A 286 17.05 3.40 22.76
CA GLY A 286 17.77 3.85 23.96
C GLY A 286 19.15 4.45 23.67
N VAL A 287 19.44 4.81 22.42
CA VAL A 287 20.71 5.45 22.05
C VAL A 287 20.62 6.93 22.42
N THR A 288 21.35 7.31 23.47
CA THR A 288 21.33 8.67 24.03
C THR A 288 22.28 9.65 23.33
N ASN A 289 23.24 9.14 22.56
CA ASN A 289 24.24 9.93 21.86
C ASN A 289 24.20 9.59 20.35
N PRO A 290 23.43 10.32 19.54
CA PRO A 290 23.47 10.14 18.09
C PRO A 290 24.85 10.57 17.54
N PRO A 291 25.21 10.18 16.31
CA PRO A 291 26.49 10.53 15.71
C PRO A 291 26.72 12.04 15.71
N ARG A 292 27.95 12.51 15.94
CA ARG A 292 28.26 13.95 16.08
C ARG A 292 27.90 14.73 14.81
N GLU A 293 27.99 14.06 13.67
CA GLU A 293 27.64 14.51 12.33
C GLU A 293 26.15 14.88 12.21
N THR A 294 25.31 14.45 13.15
CA THR A 294 23.87 14.72 13.19
C THR A 294 23.49 15.96 14.01
N SER A 295 24.48 16.61 14.65
CA SER A 295 24.26 17.76 15.56
C SER A 295 23.74 19.02 14.84
N THR A 296 24.18 19.27 13.60
CA THR A 296 23.68 20.36 12.78
C THR A 296 22.27 20.04 12.28
N LYS A 297 21.36 21.02 12.25
CA LYS A 297 20.03 20.83 11.64
C LYS A 297 20.15 20.58 10.14
N ILE A 298 19.54 19.51 9.62
CA ILE A 298 19.65 19.15 8.20
C ILE A 298 19.10 20.25 7.28
N GLU A 299 18.14 21.05 7.75
CA GLU A 299 17.58 22.18 7.02
C GLU A 299 18.61 23.27 6.72
N LEU A 300 19.58 23.48 7.63
CA LEU A 300 20.67 24.43 7.41
C LEU A 300 21.61 23.91 6.32
N LEU A 301 21.97 22.63 6.38
CA LEU A 301 22.81 22.01 5.35
C LEU A 301 22.14 22.02 3.97
N ILE A 302 20.83 21.76 3.90
CA ILE A 302 20.04 21.84 2.67
C ILE A 302 20.01 23.28 2.14
N LYS A 303 19.78 24.26 3.02
CA LYS A 303 19.76 25.69 2.64
C LYS A 303 21.10 26.14 2.08
N ASP A 304 22.20 25.70 2.69
CA ASP A 304 23.55 26.04 2.29
C ASP A 304 24.07 25.15 1.14
N ARG A 305 23.26 24.18 0.69
CA ARG A 305 23.59 23.17 -0.34
C ARG A 305 24.85 22.37 -0.01
N ASP A 306 25.08 22.10 1.27
CA ASP A 306 26.19 21.31 1.77
C ASP A 306 25.87 19.80 1.69
N TRP A 307 25.72 19.32 0.45
CA TRP A 307 25.44 17.91 0.16
C TRP A 307 26.55 16.96 0.63
N PRO A 308 27.85 17.30 0.55
CA PRO A 308 28.91 16.47 1.13
C PRO A 308 28.72 16.18 2.62
N THR A 309 28.38 17.19 3.44
CA THR A 309 28.10 16.98 4.87
C THR A 309 26.85 16.13 5.08
N ILE A 310 25.81 16.27 4.24
CA ILE A 310 24.61 15.42 4.32
C ILE A 310 24.94 13.95 3.98
N LYS A 311 25.84 13.69 3.01
CA LYS A 311 26.32 12.33 2.71
C LYS A 311 27.07 11.73 3.90
N LEU A 312 28.03 12.46 4.48
CA LEU A 312 28.75 12.03 5.69
C LEU A 312 27.81 11.73 6.86
N ARG A 313 26.76 12.53 7.01
CA ARG A 313 25.70 12.30 8.02
C ARG A 313 24.96 10.98 7.76
N ALA A 314 24.62 10.66 6.51
CA ALA A 314 23.99 9.39 6.16
C ALA A 314 24.91 8.19 6.44
N ASP A 315 26.21 8.29 6.11
CA ASP A 315 27.21 7.27 6.46
C ASP A 315 27.33 7.08 7.97
N ALA A 316 27.30 8.16 8.75
CA ALA A 316 27.34 8.10 10.20
C ALA A 316 26.13 7.36 10.79
N TRP A 317 24.94 7.54 10.21
CA TRP A 317 23.75 6.76 10.56
C TRP A 317 23.89 5.28 10.20
N GLU A 318 24.47 4.94 9.05
CA GLU A 318 24.72 3.54 8.65
C GLU A 318 25.76 2.87 9.54
N ASN A 319 26.85 3.56 9.89
CA ASN A 319 27.87 3.06 10.81
C ASN A 319 27.31 2.81 12.21
N LEU A 320 26.41 3.67 12.70
CA LEU A 320 25.71 3.43 13.96
C LEU A 320 24.93 2.10 13.94
N LEU A 321 24.26 1.79 12.83
CA LEU A 321 23.54 0.52 12.65
C LEU A 321 24.49 -0.69 12.69
N ILE A 322 25.64 -0.59 12.03
CA ILE A 322 26.62 -1.67 11.98
C ILE A 322 27.23 -1.91 13.36
N ASP A 323 27.77 -0.84 13.97
CA ASP A 323 28.61 -0.93 15.16
C ASP A 323 27.82 -1.18 16.44
N LYS A 324 26.69 -0.46 16.61
CA LYS A 324 25.92 -0.52 17.85
C LYS A 324 24.80 -1.55 17.78
N LEU A 325 24.24 -1.77 16.58
CA LEU A 325 23.09 -2.65 16.41
C LEU A 325 23.47 -3.98 15.77
N ARG A 326 24.75 -4.29 15.56
CA ARG A 326 25.22 -5.62 15.08
C ARG A 326 24.48 -6.07 13.80
N PHE A 327 24.18 -5.14 12.90
CA PHE A 327 23.50 -5.46 11.64
C PHE A 327 24.46 -6.24 10.72
N LYS A 328 24.04 -7.39 10.18
CA LYS A 328 24.92 -8.23 9.35
C LYS A 328 25.17 -7.57 7.97
N PRO A 329 26.42 -7.46 7.51
CA PRO A 329 26.77 -6.78 6.26
C PRO A 329 26.19 -7.35 4.96
N ASP A 330 25.70 -8.59 4.94
CA ASP A 330 25.17 -9.19 3.70
C ASP A 330 23.92 -8.47 3.18
N ALA A 331 23.15 -7.83 4.07
CA ALA A 331 22.05 -6.94 3.70
C ALA A 331 22.52 -5.55 3.20
N LEU A 332 23.80 -5.21 3.38
CA LEU A 332 24.45 -3.95 2.98
C LEU A 332 25.21 -4.06 1.65
N LYS A 333 25.29 -5.23 1.00
CA LYS A 333 25.97 -5.37 -0.30
C LYS A 333 25.42 -4.42 -1.37
N ILE A 334 24.16 -4.03 -1.25
CA ILE A 334 23.50 -3.06 -2.14
C ILE A 334 23.95 -1.60 -1.83
N SER A 335 24.30 -1.25 -0.57
CA SER A 335 24.73 0.12 -0.21
C SER A 335 26.10 0.47 -0.84
N ARG A 336 27.02 -0.50 -0.89
CA ARG A 336 28.33 -0.31 -1.53
C ARG A 336 28.26 -0.13 -3.04
N GLN A 337 27.24 -0.68 -3.70
CA GLN A 337 27.10 -0.56 -5.15
C GLN A 337 26.69 0.86 -5.56
N VAL A 338 25.79 1.49 -4.81
CA VAL A 338 25.45 2.91 -5.00
C VAL A 338 26.67 3.79 -4.74
N ALA A 339 27.38 3.57 -3.63
CA ALA A 339 28.60 4.34 -3.33
C ALA A 339 29.73 4.13 -4.36
N SER A 340 29.87 2.95 -4.94
CA SER A 340 30.86 2.70 -6.01
C SER A 340 30.46 3.33 -7.35
N ASP A 341 29.15 3.41 -7.63
CA ASP A 341 28.64 4.02 -8.85
C ASP A 341 28.68 5.56 -8.79
N VAL A 342 28.58 6.17 -7.58
CA VAL A 342 28.78 7.62 -7.35
C VAL A 342 30.23 8.06 -7.55
N ASN A 343 31.20 7.17 -7.27
CA ASN A 343 32.63 7.49 -7.32
C ASN A 343 33.28 7.21 -8.70
N ARG A 344 32.49 6.88 -9.73
CA ARG A 344 32.95 6.67 -11.11
C ARG A 344 32.56 7.85 -11.99
#